data_AF-A0A0U2ZX01-F1
#
_entry.id   AF-A0A0U2ZX01-F1
#
_cell.length_a   1.000
_cell.length_b   1.000
_cell.length_c   1.000
_cell.angle_alpha   90.00
_cell.angle_beta   90.00
_cell.angle_gamma   90.00
#
_symmetry.space_group_name_H-M   'P 1'
#
loop_
_entity.id
_entity.type
_entity.pdbx_description
1 polymer ?
#
loop_
_entity_poly.entity_id
_entity_poly.type
_entity_poly.pdbx_seq_one_letter_code
_entity_poly.pdbx_strand_id
1 'polypeptide(L)'
;MVRLDHLSDEELHEQTKVAAEQEQVATLKLLEFLYEVQDRQLYAARGYASLHDYVIKYLKYGESQATERVNAMRFVFISAPEAKTKLEDGSLNLTTALMSERFLKKAKKLGKEIEPSQLLSQVEGKSMREVERIFVTEIPEIFDSKEKQRPVTSDLTEIRMLVCNETLELLERYKNLKGPTPTADILLELLRTHFKKIDDKKSFTCANAASRNPDSRYIPTSIRNSVAERSGGRCEYVDDKTGRRCESRMRLQFDHREPFALGGQTTPENIRHLCQTHNLYEATLMFGKETIDSIIRQKTGS
;
A
#
# COMPACT_ATOMS: atom_id res chain seq x y z
N MET A 1 26.81 0.17 -30.15
CA MET A 1 27.54 -0.36 -28.99
C MET A 1 28.79 0.49 -28.85
N VAL A 2 28.92 1.24 -27.76
CA VAL A 2 30.10 2.10 -27.52
C VAL A 2 31.24 1.18 -27.09
N ARG A 3 32.34 1.14 -27.85
CA ARG A 3 33.55 0.40 -27.48
C ARG A 3 34.57 1.38 -26.90
N LEU A 4 35.16 1.06 -25.75
CA LEU A 4 36.11 1.88 -25.01
C LEU A 4 37.55 1.37 -25.18
N ASP A 5 37.87 0.87 -26.39
CA ASP A 5 39.13 0.18 -26.72
C ASP A 5 40.39 1.08 -26.63
N HIS A 6 40.21 2.37 -26.35
CA HIS A 6 41.29 3.36 -26.19
C HIS A 6 41.72 3.56 -24.72
N LEU A 7 41.04 2.93 -23.76
CA LEU A 7 41.36 3.00 -22.34
C LEU A 7 42.09 1.72 -21.92
N SER A 8 43.10 1.84 -21.06
CA SER A 8 43.66 0.71 -20.32
C SER A 8 42.68 0.20 -19.25
N ASP A 9 42.91 -1.02 -18.76
CA ASP A 9 42.06 -1.63 -17.71
C ASP A 9 41.99 -0.76 -16.44
N GLU A 10 43.10 -0.14 -16.04
CA GLU A 10 43.18 0.74 -14.86
C GLU A 10 42.44 2.06 -15.10
N GLU A 11 42.63 2.68 -16.28
CA GLU A 11 41.90 3.90 -16.65
C GLU A 11 40.40 3.64 -16.75
N LEU A 12 39.99 2.48 -17.28
CA LEU A 12 38.59 2.09 -17.35
C LEU A 12 38.00 1.90 -15.94
N HIS A 13 38.75 1.30 -15.02
CA HIS A 13 38.33 1.14 -13.63
C HIS A 13 38.10 2.49 -12.94
N GLU A 14 39.08 3.41 -13.03
CA GLU A 14 38.97 4.73 -12.41
C GLU A 14 37.87 5.58 -13.05
N GLN A 15 37.75 5.57 -14.38
CA GLN A 15 36.67 6.30 -15.06
C GLN A 15 35.28 5.75 -14.72
N THR A 16 35.16 4.43 -14.53
CA THR A 16 33.90 3.80 -14.09
C THR A 16 33.52 4.27 -12.69
N LYS A 17 34.50 4.38 -11.79
CA LYS A 17 34.28 4.92 -10.44
C LYS A 17 33.82 6.38 -10.46
N VAL A 18 34.51 7.23 -11.24
CA VAL A 18 34.12 8.64 -11.42
C VAL A 18 32.71 8.77 -12.00
N ALA A 19 32.35 7.92 -12.96
CA ALA A 19 31.00 7.92 -13.54
C ALA A 19 29.93 7.53 -12.49
N ALA A 20 30.22 6.55 -11.63
CA ALA A 20 29.32 6.16 -10.54
C ALA A 20 29.15 7.28 -9.50
N GLU A 21 30.22 7.98 -9.13
CA GLU A 21 30.16 9.15 -8.23
C GLU A 21 29.32 10.28 -8.84
N GLN A 22 29.48 10.55 -10.14
CA GLN A 22 28.66 11.54 -10.86
C GLN A 22 27.18 11.16 -10.88
N GLU A 23 26.85 9.87 -11.07
CA GLU A 23 25.48 9.37 -11.01
C GLU A 23 24.86 9.59 -9.61
N GLN A 24 25.63 9.34 -8.55
CA GLN A 24 25.21 9.54 -7.17
C GLN A 24 24.94 11.02 -6.87
N VAL A 25 25.84 11.92 -7.27
CA VAL A 25 25.67 13.37 -7.13
C VAL A 25 24.45 13.87 -7.90
N ALA A 26 24.27 13.42 -9.15
CA ALA A 26 23.10 13.78 -9.96
C ALA A 26 21.79 13.27 -9.33
N THR A 27 21.81 12.06 -8.77
CA THR A 27 20.67 11.47 -8.08
C THR A 27 20.30 12.28 -6.84
N LEU A 28 21.27 12.64 -5.99
CA LEU A 28 20.99 13.45 -4.80
C LEU A 28 20.38 14.80 -5.16
N LYS A 29 20.95 15.49 -6.16
CA LYS A 29 20.41 16.76 -6.67
C LYS A 29 18.98 16.63 -7.20
N LEU A 30 18.66 15.51 -7.85
CA LEU A 30 17.28 15.22 -8.25
C LEU A 30 16.36 15.08 -7.02
N LEU A 31 16.79 14.38 -5.97
CA LEU A 31 15.97 14.23 -4.75
C LEU A 31 15.72 15.57 -4.06
N GLU A 32 16.72 16.45 -3.99
CA GLU A 32 16.57 17.82 -3.48
C GLU A 32 15.50 18.60 -4.26
N PHE A 33 15.54 18.53 -5.59
CA PHE A 33 14.53 19.19 -6.42
C PHE A 33 13.15 18.56 -6.29
N LEU A 34 13.07 17.24 -6.14
CA LEU A 34 11.79 16.56 -5.89
C LEU A 34 11.19 16.95 -4.53
N TYR A 35 12.03 17.15 -3.51
CA TYR A 35 11.60 17.68 -2.23
C TYR A 35 11.01 19.09 -2.38
N GLU A 36 11.72 20.00 -3.06
CA GLU A 36 11.24 21.37 -3.29
C GLU A 36 9.94 21.41 -4.11
N VAL A 37 9.84 20.55 -5.13
CA VAL A 37 8.60 20.36 -5.92
C VAL A 37 7.45 19.86 -5.05
N GLN A 38 7.74 19.01 -4.06
CA GLN A 38 6.74 18.52 -3.11
C GLN A 38 6.31 19.61 -2.12
N ASP A 39 7.27 20.31 -1.52
CA ASP A 39 7.04 21.34 -0.51
C ASP A 39 6.19 22.49 -1.08
N ARG A 40 6.58 22.98 -2.26
CA ARG A 40 5.84 24.02 -3.00
C ARG A 40 4.60 23.51 -3.74
N GLN A 41 4.27 22.22 -3.65
CA GLN A 41 3.15 21.58 -4.36
C GLN A 41 3.13 21.85 -5.88
N LEU A 42 4.30 22.01 -6.51
CA LEU A 42 4.41 22.39 -7.92
C LEU A 42 3.85 21.34 -8.88
N TYR A 43 3.77 20.08 -8.46
CA TYR A 43 3.12 19.01 -9.20
C TYR A 43 1.60 19.21 -9.27
N ALA A 44 0.98 19.64 -8.16
CA ALA A 44 -0.47 19.87 -8.08
C ALA A 44 -0.86 21.12 -8.90
N ALA A 45 -0.05 22.19 -8.80
CA ALA A 45 -0.21 23.38 -9.63
C ALA A 45 -0.13 23.10 -11.14
N ARG A 46 0.56 22.01 -11.53
CA ARG A 46 0.66 21.54 -12.92
C ARG A 46 -0.36 20.46 -13.29
N GLY A 47 -1.33 20.17 -12.42
CA GLY A 47 -2.43 19.24 -12.70
C GLY A 47 -2.11 17.76 -12.54
N TYR A 48 -1.01 17.39 -11.89
CA TYR A 48 -0.68 16.01 -11.60
C TYR A 48 -1.32 15.55 -10.29
N ALA A 49 -1.84 14.32 -10.27
CA ALA A 49 -2.59 13.80 -9.12
C ALA A 49 -1.72 13.58 -7.87
N SER A 50 -0.41 13.46 -8.04
CA SER A 50 0.57 13.32 -6.96
C SER A 50 1.99 13.64 -7.46
N LEU A 51 2.94 13.78 -6.55
CA LEU A 51 4.36 13.86 -6.91
C LEU A 51 4.81 12.62 -7.72
N HIS A 52 4.31 11.44 -7.38
CA HIS A 52 4.62 10.20 -8.13
C HIS A 52 4.09 10.27 -9.57
N ASP A 53 2.85 10.76 -9.75
CA ASP A 53 2.25 10.98 -11.06
C ASP A 53 3.05 12.01 -11.90
N TYR A 54 3.57 13.05 -11.25
CA TYR A 54 4.47 14.03 -11.87
C TYR A 54 5.79 13.39 -12.32
N VAL A 55 6.42 12.59 -11.46
CA VAL A 55 7.70 11.92 -11.80
C VAL A 55 7.52 10.96 -12.98
N ILE A 56 6.39 10.25 -13.07
CA ILE A 56 6.10 9.37 -14.20
C ILE A 56 5.77 10.17 -15.47
N LYS A 57 4.76 11.04 -15.40
CA LYS A 57 4.19 11.66 -16.61
C LYS A 57 5.01 12.83 -17.14
N TYR A 58 5.60 13.64 -16.26
CA TYR A 58 6.40 14.80 -16.63
C TYR A 58 7.88 14.43 -16.79
N LEU A 59 8.49 13.82 -15.78
CA LEU A 59 9.92 13.46 -15.80
C LEU A 59 10.22 12.14 -16.53
N LYS A 60 9.19 11.41 -16.99
CA LYS A 60 9.30 10.20 -17.82
C LYS A 60 10.02 9.01 -17.17
N TYR A 61 10.05 8.94 -15.84
CA TYR A 61 10.55 7.77 -15.13
C TYR A 61 9.56 6.60 -15.19
N GLY A 62 10.09 5.38 -15.16
CA GLY A 62 9.28 4.18 -14.96
C GLY A 62 8.65 4.13 -13.56
N GLU A 63 7.58 3.35 -13.40
CA GLU A 63 6.82 3.29 -12.13
C GLU A 63 7.68 2.89 -10.92
N SER A 64 8.55 1.89 -11.09
CA SER A 64 9.48 1.45 -10.03
C SER A 64 10.48 2.55 -9.67
N GLN A 65 11.07 3.22 -10.67
CA GLN A 65 12.04 4.30 -10.48
C GLN A 65 11.43 5.54 -9.80
N ALA A 66 10.21 5.90 -10.19
CA ALA A 66 9.45 6.98 -9.59
C ALA A 66 9.14 6.69 -8.12
N THR A 67 8.73 5.46 -7.83
CA THR A 67 8.44 5.00 -6.46
C THR A 67 9.68 5.04 -5.57
N GLU A 68 10.81 4.58 -6.09
CA GLU A 68 12.11 4.61 -5.43
C GLU A 68 12.50 6.05 -5.07
N ARG A 69 12.58 6.95 -6.05
CA ARG A 69 13.00 8.34 -5.85
C ARG A 69 12.07 9.11 -4.91
N VAL A 70 10.76 8.96 -5.04
CA VAL A 70 9.79 9.68 -4.18
C VAL A 70 9.91 9.22 -2.72
N ASN A 71 10.07 7.93 -2.45
CA ASN A 71 10.18 7.46 -1.06
C ASN A 71 11.58 7.69 -0.49
N ALA A 72 12.64 7.52 -1.29
CA ALA A 72 13.99 7.86 -0.85
C ALA A 72 14.12 9.35 -0.52
N MET A 73 13.56 10.24 -1.35
CA MET A 73 13.47 11.67 -1.04
C MET A 73 12.75 11.92 0.28
N ARG A 74 11.61 11.27 0.52
CA ARG A 74 10.88 11.44 1.78
C ARG A 74 11.68 10.95 2.98
N PHE A 75 12.38 9.82 2.84
CA PHE A 75 13.26 9.35 3.89
C PHE A 75 14.33 10.40 4.22
N VAL A 76 15.05 10.85 3.19
CA VAL A 76 16.24 11.69 3.33
C VAL A 76 15.92 13.14 3.70
N PHE A 77 14.80 13.70 3.26
CA PHE A 77 14.49 15.12 3.47
C PHE A 77 13.34 15.36 4.46
N ILE A 78 12.64 14.32 4.91
CA ILE A 78 11.48 14.46 5.81
C ILE A 78 11.65 13.59 7.05
N SER A 79 11.90 12.29 6.87
CA SER A 79 11.91 11.33 7.98
C SER A 79 13.22 11.37 8.77
N ALA A 80 14.37 11.33 8.10
CA ALA A 80 15.71 11.31 8.69
C ALA A 80 16.68 12.20 7.86
N PRO A 81 16.70 13.52 8.10
CA PRO A 81 17.61 14.46 7.42
C PRO A 81 19.09 14.08 7.47
N GLU A 82 19.51 13.39 8.53
CA GLU A 82 20.87 12.87 8.70
C GLU A 82 21.24 11.82 7.65
N ALA A 83 20.26 11.19 6.99
CA ALA A 83 20.49 10.23 5.92
C ALA A 83 21.09 10.85 4.66
N LYS A 84 21.06 12.20 4.52
CA LYS A 84 21.64 12.89 3.38
C LYS A 84 23.13 12.63 3.25
N THR A 85 23.88 12.80 4.33
CA THR A 85 25.34 12.59 4.33
C THR A 85 25.69 11.13 4.08
N LYS A 86 24.85 10.20 4.57
CA LYS A 86 24.98 8.77 4.35
C LYS A 86 24.71 8.36 2.90
N LEU A 87 23.80 9.07 2.23
CA LEU A 87 23.58 8.90 0.80
C LEU A 87 24.70 9.54 -0.02
N GLU A 88 25.39 10.57 0.48
CA GLU A 88 26.56 11.20 -0.17
C GLU A 88 27.82 10.33 -0.06
N ASP A 89 28.10 9.76 1.10
CA ASP A 89 29.28 8.92 1.35
C ASP A 89 29.11 7.46 0.87
N GLY A 90 27.91 7.08 0.43
CA GLY A 90 27.58 5.76 -0.10
C GLY A 90 27.34 4.67 0.95
N SER A 91 27.38 5.01 2.25
CA SER A 91 27.03 4.08 3.34
C SER A 91 25.53 3.74 3.35
N LEU A 92 24.69 4.60 2.74
CA LEU A 92 23.29 4.35 2.48
C LEU A 92 23.03 4.33 0.98
N ASN A 93 22.32 3.32 0.49
CA ASN A 93 21.91 3.25 -0.90
C ASN A 93 20.45 3.73 -1.08
N LEU A 94 20.10 4.14 -2.31
CA LEU A 94 18.77 4.67 -2.65
C LEU A 94 17.64 3.68 -2.34
N THR A 95 17.88 2.39 -2.60
CA THR A 95 16.92 1.30 -2.34
C THR A 95 16.65 1.13 -0.85
N THR A 96 17.69 1.20 0.00
CA THR A 96 17.59 1.13 1.46
C THR A 96 16.81 2.33 1.97
N ALA A 97 17.08 3.54 1.49
CA ALA A 97 16.30 4.73 1.86
C ALA A 97 14.81 4.59 1.49
N LEU A 98 14.49 4.13 0.28
CA LEU A 98 13.12 3.78 -0.14
C LEU A 98 12.47 2.78 0.83
N MET A 99 13.18 1.71 1.17
CA MET A 99 12.67 0.62 1.98
C MET A 99 12.45 1.05 3.44
N SER A 100 13.35 1.85 4.00
CA SER A 100 13.22 2.46 5.31
C SER A 100 11.98 3.36 5.41
N GLU A 101 11.75 4.23 4.42
CA GLU A 101 10.53 5.06 4.38
C GLU A 101 9.24 4.21 4.34
N ARG A 102 9.26 3.14 3.56
CA ARG A 102 8.12 2.21 3.48
C ARG A 102 7.90 1.49 4.81
N PHE A 103 8.98 1.06 5.45
CA PHE A 103 8.96 0.42 6.75
C PHE A 103 8.36 1.36 7.80
N LEU A 104 8.85 2.60 7.93
CA LEU A 104 8.32 3.61 8.85
C LEU A 104 6.83 3.89 8.62
N LYS A 105 6.42 4.09 7.36
CA LYS A 105 5.00 4.29 7.01
C LYS A 105 4.12 3.11 7.42
N LYS A 106 4.64 1.89 7.33
CA LYS A 106 3.88 0.69 7.69
C LYS A 106 3.88 0.47 9.20
N ALA A 107 4.98 0.74 9.89
CA ALA A 107 5.08 0.72 11.35
C ALA A 107 4.03 1.64 11.96
N LYS A 108 3.96 2.90 11.49
CA LYS A 108 2.97 3.88 11.93
C LYS A 108 1.54 3.42 11.73
N LYS A 109 1.23 2.74 10.61
CA LYS A 109 -0.10 2.16 10.36
C LYS A 109 -0.47 1.01 11.28
N LEU A 110 0.54 0.28 11.78
CA LEU A 110 0.37 -0.81 12.74
C LEU A 110 0.39 -0.29 14.19
N GLY A 111 0.43 1.02 14.42
CA GLY A 111 0.54 1.61 15.75
C GLY A 111 1.91 1.42 16.41
N LYS A 112 2.93 1.01 15.65
CA LYS A 112 4.32 0.90 16.13
C LYS A 112 5.06 2.18 15.75
N GLU A 113 5.56 2.88 16.75
CA GLU A 113 6.36 4.09 16.56
C GLU A 113 7.84 3.71 16.56
N ILE A 114 8.54 4.04 15.48
CA ILE A 114 9.96 3.77 15.30
C ILE A 114 10.61 5.09 14.92
N GLU A 115 11.61 5.49 15.70
CA GLU A 115 12.36 6.71 15.45
C GLU A 115 13.20 6.56 14.17
N PRO A 116 13.07 7.48 13.19
CA PRO A 116 13.81 7.40 11.93
C PRO A 116 15.33 7.41 12.11
N SER A 117 15.85 8.15 13.10
CA SER A 117 17.28 8.22 13.42
C SER A 117 17.83 6.90 13.94
N GLN A 118 17.07 6.21 14.81
CA GLN A 118 17.41 4.87 15.29
C GLN A 118 17.42 3.88 14.13
N LEU A 119 16.41 3.92 13.25
CA LEU A 119 16.36 3.06 12.08
C LEU A 119 17.56 3.28 11.16
N LEU A 120 17.91 4.55 10.90
CA LEU A 120 19.07 4.92 10.08
C LEU A 120 20.35 4.28 10.61
N SER A 121 20.62 4.36 11.92
CA SER A 121 21.82 3.76 12.51
C SER A 121 21.87 2.23 12.39
N GLN A 122 20.72 1.55 12.29
CA GLN A 122 20.67 0.10 12.12
C GLN A 122 20.92 -0.32 10.66
N VAL A 123 20.49 0.49 9.69
CA VAL A 123 20.54 0.14 8.26
C VAL A 123 21.78 0.68 7.52
N GLU A 124 22.47 1.66 8.10
CA GLU A 124 23.70 2.21 7.53
C GLU A 124 24.79 1.14 7.36
N GLY A 125 25.43 1.11 6.19
CA GLY A 125 26.50 0.17 5.86
C GLY A 125 26.05 -1.29 5.73
N LYS A 126 24.73 -1.56 5.74
CA LYS A 126 24.17 -2.91 5.62
C LYS A 126 23.81 -3.25 4.19
N SER A 127 24.01 -4.52 3.83
CA SER A 127 23.49 -5.08 2.60
C SER A 127 21.96 -5.13 2.63
N MET A 128 21.33 -5.15 1.46
CA MET A 128 19.87 -5.27 1.34
C MET A 128 19.30 -6.46 2.12
N ARG A 129 20.02 -7.59 2.14
CA ARG A 129 19.60 -8.79 2.88
C ARG A 129 19.61 -8.58 4.40
N GLU A 130 20.58 -7.84 4.90
CA GLU A 130 20.66 -7.52 6.33
C GLU A 130 19.58 -6.52 6.72
N VAL A 131 19.33 -5.50 5.89
CA VAL A 131 18.23 -4.55 6.08
C VAL A 131 16.88 -5.26 6.16
N GLU A 132 16.62 -6.19 5.24
CA GLU A 132 15.40 -6.99 5.28
C GLU A 132 15.27 -7.79 6.57
N ARG A 133 16.35 -8.43 7.04
CA ARG A 133 16.35 -9.16 8.32
C ARG A 133 16.06 -8.26 9.52
N ILE A 134 16.65 -7.06 9.56
CA ILE A 134 16.39 -6.06 10.60
C ILE A 134 14.90 -5.73 10.61
N PHE A 135 14.33 -5.40 9.45
CA PHE A 135 12.92 -5.03 9.37
C PHE A 135 11.99 -6.18 9.76
N VAL A 136 12.29 -7.43 9.37
CA VAL A 136 11.52 -8.62 9.78
C VAL A 136 11.59 -8.81 11.30
N THR A 137 12.76 -8.56 11.90
CA THR A 137 12.98 -8.77 13.33
C THR A 137 12.25 -7.72 14.17
N GLU A 138 12.31 -6.46 13.76
CA GLU A 138 11.64 -5.34 14.44
C GLU A 138 10.11 -5.43 14.30
N ILE A 139 9.61 -5.68 13.08
CA ILE A 139 8.18 -5.79 12.83
C ILE A 139 7.93 -6.92 11.83
N PRO A 140 7.74 -8.16 12.32
CA PRO A 140 7.41 -9.31 11.47
C PRO A 140 6.16 -9.06 10.62
N GLU A 141 5.19 -8.29 11.15
CA GLU A 141 3.94 -7.93 10.47
C GLU A 141 4.16 -6.91 9.33
N ILE A 142 5.33 -6.26 9.22
CA ILE A 142 5.66 -5.40 8.07
C ILE A 142 5.99 -6.23 6.84
N PHE A 143 6.55 -7.42 7.04
CA PHE A 143 6.54 -8.47 6.04
C PHE A 143 5.25 -9.26 6.16
N ASP A 144 4.14 -8.54 6.22
CA ASP A 144 2.82 -9.07 5.91
C ASP A 144 2.99 -9.80 4.58
N SER A 145 2.93 -11.11 4.72
CA SER A 145 2.99 -12.17 3.76
C SER A 145 1.85 -11.96 2.78
N LYS A 146 1.94 -10.90 1.97
CA LYS A 146 1.06 -10.73 0.83
C LYS A 146 1.33 -11.91 -0.05
N GLU A 147 0.49 -12.90 0.15
CA GLU A 147 0.31 -14.03 -0.71
C GLU A 147 0.17 -13.48 -2.12
N LYS A 148 1.26 -13.57 -2.89
CA LYS A 148 1.25 -13.13 -4.28
C LYS A 148 0.65 -14.27 -5.06
N GLN A 149 -0.55 -14.04 -5.57
CA GLN A 149 -1.21 -14.96 -6.47
C GLN A 149 -1.01 -14.48 -7.91
N ARG A 150 -0.55 -15.36 -8.78
CA ARG A 150 -0.46 -15.12 -10.21
C ARG A 150 -1.15 -16.26 -10.96
N PRO A 151 -2.23 -16.00 -11.72
CA PRO A 151 -2.79 -17.03 -12.58
C PRO A 151 -1.75 -17.41 -13.65
N VAL A 152 -1.46 -18.71 -13.77
CA VAL A 152 -0.51 -19.25 -14.75
C VAL A 152 -1.28 -19.82 -15.94
N THR A 153 -2.35 -20.56 -15.68
CA THR A 153 -3.30 -21.08 -16.67
C THR A 153 -4.74 -20.93 -16.16
N SER A 154 -5.73 -21.45 -16.90
CA SER A 154 -7.13 -21.55 -16.44
C SER A 154 -7.28 -22.29 -15.11
N ASP A 155 -6.41 -23.27 -14.86
CA ASP A 155 -6.57 -24.24 -13.77
C ASP A 155 -5.45 -24.16 -12.72
N LEU A 156 -4.37 -23.40 -12.99
CA LEU A 156 -3.20 -23.31 -12.11
C LEU A 156 -2.93 -21.87 -11.69
N THR A 157 -2.82 -21.66 -10.38
CA THR A 157 -2.44 -20.38 -9.78
C THR A 157 -1.17 -20.56 -8.97
N GLU A 158 -0.16 -19.74 -9.27
CA GLU A 158 1.08 -19.67 -8.50
C GLU A 158 0.81 -18.84 -7.24
N ILE A 159 1.00 -19.44 -6.07
CA ILE A 159 0.85 -18.79 -4.78
C ILE A 159 2.24 -18.68 -4.12
N ARG A 160 2.74 -17.45 -3.96
CA ARG A 160 3.98 -17.16 -3.22
C ARG A 160 3.64 -16.55 -1.87
N MET A 161 3.94 -17.30 -0.81
CA MET A 161 3.70 -16.88 0.57
C MET A 161 4.91 -17.16 1.46
N LEU A 162 5.03 -16.39 2.54
CA LEU A 162 5.94 -16.67 3.63
C LEU A 162 5.15 -17.42 4.72
N VAL A 163 5.74 -18.47 5.28
CA VAL A 163 5.17 -19.24 6.39
C VAL A 163 6.09 -19.13 7.59
N CYS A 164 5.53 -19.09 8.81
CA CYS A 164 6.33 -19.12 10.03
C CYS A 164 6.96 -20.50 10.25
N ASN A 165 7.98 -20.57 11.12
CA ASN A 165 8.67 -21.83 11.43
C ASN A 165 7.74 -22.90 11.97
N GLU A 166 6.77 -22.53 12.83
CA GLU A 166 5.75 -23.46 13.34
C GLU A 166 4.94 -24.11 12.20
N THR A 167 4.57 -23.33 11.18
CA THR A 167 3.85 -23.86 10.01
C THR A 167 4.74 -24.81 9.21
N LEU A 168 6.01 -24.46 9.03
CA LEU A 168 6.97 -25.31 8.31
C LEU A 168 7.20 -26.64 9.04
N GLU A 169 7.35 -26.61 10.37
CA GLU A 169 7.49 -27.80 11.21
C GLU A 169 6.28 -28.73 11.10
N LEU A 170 5.06 -28.17 11.11
CA LEU A 170 3.84 -28.95 10.93
C LEU A 170 3.74 -29.58 9.53
N LEU A 171 4.14 -28.85 8.49
CA LEU A 171 4.17 -29.37 7.12
C LEU A 171 5.18 -30.51 6.97
N GLU A 172 6.39 -30.36 7.50
CA GLU A 172 7.41 -31.40 7.47
C GLU A 172 6.97 -32.63 8.29
N ARG A 173 6.35 -32.43 9.46
CA ARG A 173 5.76 -33.52 10.24
C ARG A 173 4.67 -34.26 9.45
N TYR A 174 3.81 -33.55 8.72
CA TYR A 174 2.77 -34.16 7.90
C TYR A 174 3.39 -35.02 6.77
N LYS A 175 4.38 -34.47 6.04
CA LYS A 175 5.09 -35.19 4.98
C LYS A 175 5.82 -36.43 5.51
N ASN A 176 6.42 -36.36 6.70
CA ASN A 176 7.07 -37.51 7.32
C ASN A 176 6.09 -38.65 7.64
N LEU A 177 4.84 -38.33 8.01
CA LEU A 177 3.82 -39.33 8.33
C LEU A 177 3.13 -39.92 7.10
N LYS A 178 2.94 -39.13 6.05
CA LYS A 178 2.14 -39.49 4.86
C LYS A 178 2.98 -39.77 3.61
N GLY A 179 4.29 -39.53 3.67
CA GLY A 179 5.19 -39.60 2.52
C GLY A 179 5.35 -38.24 1.81
N PRO A 180 6.32 -38.14 0.87
CA PRO A 180 6.65 -36.90 0.18
C PRO A 180 5.47 -36.43 -0.68
N THR A 181 4.68 -35.50 -0.12
CA THR A 181 3.47 -34.96 -0.74
C THR A 181 3.67 -33.47 -1.03
N PRO A 182 3.32 -32.97 -2.22
CA PRO A 182 3.34 -31.55 -2.51
C PRO A 182 2.49 -30.76 -1.51
N THR A 183 3.00 -29.61 -1.05
CA THR A 183 2.30 -28.77 -0.07
C THR A 183 0.89 -28.37 -0.54
N ALA A 184 0.70 -28.17 -1.85
CA ALA A 184 -0.60 -27.84 -2.42
C ALA A 184 -1.66 -28.93 -2.18
N ASP A 185 -1.27 -30.20 -2.28
CA ASP A 185 -2.18 -31.33 -2.06
C ASP A 185 -2.53 -31.47 -0.58
N ILE A 186 -1.55 -31.25 0.31
CA ILE A 186 -1.77 -31.20 1.77
C ILE A 186 -2.80 -30.12 2.10
N LEU A 187 -2.63 -28.92 1.56
CA LEU A 187 -3.57 -27.80 1.77
C LEU A 187 -4.97 -28.15 1.24
N LEU A 188 -5.06 -28.74 0.06
CA LEU A 188 -6.34 -29.13 -0.54
C LEU A 188 -7.08 -30.16 0.33
N GLU A 189 -6.38 -31.16 0.86
CA GLU A 189 -6.95 -32.18 1.75
C GLU A 189 -7.46 -31.56 3.06
N LEU A 190 -6.65 -30.69 3.68
CA LEU A 190 -7.01 -30.01 4.92
C LEU A 190 -8.21 -29.07 4.73
N LEU A 191 -8.23 -28.29 3.65
CA LEU A 191 -9.32 -27.37 3.34
C LEU A 191 -10.62 -28.12 3.08
N ARG A 192 -10.61 -29.20 2.27
CA ARG A 192 -11.79 -30.05 2.05
C ARG A 192 -12.36 -30.59 3.36
N THR A 193 -11.49 -31.08 4.23
CA THR A 193 -11.88 -31.61 5.54
C THR A 193 -12.46 -30.54 6.45
N HIS A 194 -11.90 -29.32 6.41
CA HIS A 194 -12.35 -28.21 7.24
C HIS A 194 -13.67 -27.60 6.74
N PHE A 195 -13.83 -27.40 5.43
CA PHE A 195 -15.07 -26.87 4.86
C PHE A 195 -16.27 -27.79 5.10
N LYS A 196 -16.07 -29.11 5.01
CA LYS A 196 -17.11 -30.09 5.38
C LYS A 196 -17.67 -29.84 6.78
N LYS A 197 -16.80 -29.57 7.75
CA LYS A 197 -17.19 -29.27 9.15
C LYS A 197 -17.88 -27.92 9.33
N ILE A 198 -17.62 -26.94 8.45
CA ILE A 198 -18.26 -25.60 8.50
C ILE A 198 -19.65 -25.66 7.88
N ASP A 199 -19.78 -26.30 6.72
CA ASP A 199 -21.07 -26.38 6.01
C ASP A 199 -22.11 -27.15 6.84
N ASP A 200 -21.68 -28.19 7.55
CA ASP A 200 -22.52 -28.93 8.50
C ASP A 200 -23.03 -28.06 9.67
N LYS A 201 -22.34 -26.96 10.02
CA LYS A 201 -22.73 -26.04 11.10
C LYS A 201 -23.60 -24.86 10.64
N LYS A 202 -23.52 -24.45 9.37
CA LYS A 202 -24.27 -23.29 8.85
C LYS A 202 -25.75 -23.57 8.58
N SER A 203 -26.14 -24.83 8.40
CA SER A 203 -27.54 -25.21 8.16
C SER A 203 -28.51 -24.89 9.31
N PHE A 204 -28.00 -24.54 10.50
CA PHE A 204 -28.82 -24.31 11.71
C PHE A 204 -29.17 -22.83 12.02
N THR A 205 -28.69 -21.82 11.27
CA THR A 205 -28.77 -20.41 11.72
C THR A 205 -29.58 -19.44 10.85
N CYS A 206 -30.27 -19.91 9.82
CA CYS A 206 -31.00 -19.02 8.88
C CYS A 206 -32.32 -18.44 9.43
N ALA A 207 -32.76 -18.79 10.64
CA ALA A 207 -34.12 -18.51 11.10
C ALA A 207 -34.35 -17.14 11.79
N ASN A 208 -33.31 -16.34 12.08
CA ASN A 208 -33.49 -15.10 12.86
C ASN A 208 -32.92 -13.87 12.15
N ALA A 209 -33.68 -13.33 11.19
CA ALA A 209 -33.38 -12.05 10.54
C ALA A 209 -34.60 -11.10 10.48
N ALA A 210 -35.43 -11.10 11.53
CA ALA A 210 -36.53 -10.14 11.66
C ALA A 210 -36.47 -9.43 13.02
N SER A 211 -35.77 -8.30 13.05
CA SER A 211 -36.04 -7.08 13.84
C SER A 211 -34.74 -6.36 14.14
N ARG A 212 -34.47 -5.20 13.50
CA ARG A 212 -33.52 -4.23 14.04
C ARG A 212 -34.01 -2.80 13.82
N ASN A 213 -33.78 -2.02 14.88
CA ASN A 213 -34.23 -0.67 15.17
C ASN A 213 -33.99 0.32 14.01
N PRO A 214 -35.01 1.11 13.57
CA PRO A 214 -34.88 2.10 12.50
C PRO A 214 -33.88 3.24 12.80
N ASP A 215 -33.48 3.44 14.06
CA ASP A 215 -32.52 4.48 14.47
C ASP A 215 -31.04 4.08 14.37
N SER A 216 -30.73 2.94 13.73
CA SER A 216 -29.34 2.49 13.59
C SER A 216 -28.68 3.02 12.31
N ARG A 217 -27.46 3.59 12.46
CA ARG A 217 -26.55 3.86 11.33
C ARG A 217 -26.06 2.57 10.64
N TYR A 218 -26.33 1.40 11.20
CA TYR A 218 -25.94 0.13 10.61
C TYR A 218 -26.68 -0.12 9.29
N ILE A 219 -25.92 -0.31 8.21
CA ILE A 219 -26.46 -0.67 6.89
C ILE A 219 -26.59 -2.21 6.81
N PRO A 220 -27.83 -2.75 6.70
CA PRO A 220 -28.06 -4.20 6.55
C PRO A 220 -27.39 -4.78 5.30
N THR A 221 -27.03 -6.06 5.36
CA THR A 221 -26.37 -6.77 4.25
C THR A 221 -27.21 -6.78 2.97
N SER A 222 -28.54 -6.87 3.08
CA SER A 222 -29.45 -6.79 1.93
C SER A 222 -29.31 -5.47 1.17
N ILE A 223 -29.25 -4.34 1.88
CA ILE A 223 -29.06 -3.01 1.30
C ILE A 223 -27.65 -2.86 0.71
N ARG A 224 -26.62 -3.37 1.41
CA ARG A 224 -25.24 -3.36 0.88
C ARG A 224 -25.13 -4.11 -0.43
N ASN A 225 -25.75 -5.28 -0.54
CA ASN A 225 -25.73 -6.09 -1.75
C ASN A 225 -26.46 -5.38 -2.89
N SER A 226 -27.65 -4.82 -2.63
CA SER A 226 -28.43 -4.08 -3.63
C SER A 226 -27.65 -2.88 -4.19
N VAL A 227 -27.00 -2.09 -3.33
CA VAL A 227 -26.19 -0.93 -3.76
C VAL A 227 -24.94 -1.37 -4.50
N ALA A 228 -24.28 -2.45 -4.07
CA ALA A 228 -23.11 -2.99 -4.74
C ALA A 228 -23.41 -3.48 -6.16
N GLU A 229 -24.55 -4.16 -6.34
CA GLU A 229 -25.05 -4.61 -7.63
C GLU A 229 -25.40 -3.42 -8.54
N ARG A 230 -26.18 -2.45 -8.03
CA ARG A 230 -26.56 -1.24 -8.78
C ARG A 230 -25.33 -0.44 -9.23
N SER A 231 -24.35 -0.26 -8.35
CA SER A 231 -23.18 0.56 -8.68
C SER A 231 -22.21 -0.14 -9.64
N GLY A 232 -22.33 -1.47 -9.81
CA GLY A 232 -21.42 -2.30 -10.59
C GLY A 232 -19.98 -2.24 -10.05
N GLY A 233 -19.83 -2.05 -8.75
CA GLY A 233 -18.53 -1.87 -8.09
C GLY A 233 -17.78 -0.61 -8.54
N ARG A 234 -18.49 0.47 -8.88
CA ARG A 234 -17.93 1.78 -9.25
C ARG A 234 -18.49 2.90 -8.39
N CYS A 235 -17.72 3.97 -8.26
CA CYS A 235 -18.17 5.23 -7.66
C CYS A 235 -19.42 5.76 -8.39
N GLU A 236 -20.40 6.24 -7.63
CA GLU A 236 -21.66 6.82 -8.13
C GLU A 236 -21.61 8.36 -8.20
N TYR A 237 -20.47 9.00 -7.86
CA TYR A 237 -20.30 10.44 -8.01
C TYR A 237 -20.33 10.85 -9.49
N VAL A 238 -21.07 11.92 -9.77
CA VAL A 238 -21.17 12.58 -11.08
C VAL A 238 -20.85 14.05 -10.87
N ASP A 239 -19.97 14.60 -11.70
CA ASP A 239 -19.68 16.03 -11.67
C ASP A 239 -20.83 16.83 -12.30
N ASP A 240 -21.44 17.74 -11.55
CA ASP A 240 -22.60 18.52 -12.00
C ASP A 240 -22.29 19.46 -13.18
N LYS A 241 -21.02 19.85 -13.36
CA LYS A 241 -20.60 20.76 -14.44
C LYS A 241 -20.33 20.04 -15.75
N THR A 242 -19.65 18.90 -15.71
CA THR A 242 -19.24 18.15 -16.91
C THR A 242 -20.09 16.92 -17.18
N GLY A 243 -20.95 16.51 -16.24
CA GLY A 243 -21.73 15.27 -16.29
C GLY A 243 -20.87 14.00 -16.18
N ARG A 244 -19.56 14.13 -15.93
CA ARG A 244 -18.65 12.99 -15.92
C ARG A 244 -18.80 12.19 -14.63
N ARG A 245 -19.10 10.90 -14.78
CA ARG A 245 -19.10 9.94 -13.66
C ARG A 245 -17.67 9.52 -13.29
N CYS A 246 -17.39 9.40 -12.00
CA CYS A 246 -16.13 8.84 -11.51
C CYS A 246 -16.03 7.34 -11.84
N GLU A 247 -14.90 6.92 -12.43
CA GLU A 247 -14.66 5.52 -12.81
C GLU A 247 -13.91 4.70 -11.76
N SER A 248 -13.62 5.27 -10.58
CA SER A 248 -12.87 4.57 -9.53
C SER A 248 -13.62 3.33 -9.04
N ARG A 249 -12.89 2.21 -8.96
CA ARG A 249 -13.32 0.94 -8.37
C ARG A 249 -12.67 0.65 -7.02
N MET A 250 -11.79 1.55 -6.56
CA MET A 250 -10.95 1.32 -5.38
C MET A 250 -11.45 2.11 -4.18
N ARG A 251 -11.30 1.50 -2.99
CA ARG A 251 -11.66 2.11 -1.69
C ARG A 251 -13.09 2.68 -1.70
N LEU A 252 -14.05 1.89 -2.19
CA LEU A 252 -15.46 2.23 -2.17
C LEU A 252 -16.00 2.16 -0.74
N GLN A 253 -16.86 3.12 -0.41
CA GLN A 253 -17.49 3.31 0.88
C GLN A 253 -18.99 3.51 0.64
N PHE A 254 -19.81 2.98 1.55
CA PHE A 254 -21.24 3.28 1.56
C PHE A 254 -21.44 4.65 2.18
N ASP A 255 -22.08 5.54 1.43
CA ASP A 255 -22.39 6.91 1.80
C ASP A 255 -23.90 7.12 1.76
N HIS A 256 -24.43 7.94 2.66
CA HIS A 256 -25.82 8.36 2.62
C HIS A 256 -25.92 9.67 1.82
N ARG A 257 -26.74 9.72 0.76
CA ARG A 257 -26.98 10.93 -0.06
C ARG A 257 -27.48 12.07 0.80
N GLU A 258 -28.45 11.80 1.66
CA GLU A 258 -28.79 12.63 2.81
C GLU A 258 -28.11 12.01 4.03
N PRO A 259 -27.11 12.67 4.64
CA PRO A 259 -26.37 12.11 5.75
C PRO A 259 -27.26 11.68 6.91
N PHE A 260 -26.91 10.56 7.54
CA PHE A 260 -27.60 10.08 8.74
C PHE A 260 -27.65 11.14 9.86
N ALA A 261 -26.60 11.97 10.00
CA ALA A 261 -26.57 13.04 11.00
C ALA A 261 -27.62 14.15 10.77
N LEU A 262 -28.19 14.23 9.58
CA LEU A 262 -29.26 15.16 9.21
C LEU A 262 -30.63 14.47 9.14
N GLY A 263 -30.74 13.22 9.62
CA GLY A 263 -32.00 12.45 9.60
C GLY A 263 -32.15 11.52 8.39
N GLY A 264 -31.13 11.40 7.55
CA GLY A 264 -31.16 10.53 6.38
C GLY A 264 -31.37 9.06 6.72
N GLN A 265 -32.39 8.45 6.13
CA GLN A 265 -32.77 7.06 6.38
C GLN A 265 -31.82 6.08 5.67
N THR A 266 -31.65 4.89 6.25
CA THR A 266 -30.83 3.82 5.66
C THR A 266 -31.67 2.99 4.69
N THR A 267 -31.96 3.54 3.51
CA THR A 267 -32.71 2.88 2.42
C THR A 267 -31.82 2.63 1.20
N PRO A 268 -32.15 1.66 0.33
CA PRO A 268 -31.40 1.44 -0.92
C PRO A 268 -31.26 2.69 -1.78
N GLU A 269 -32.24 3.60 -1.76
CA GLU A 269 -32.27 4.83 -2.53
C GLU A 269 -31.33 5.89 -1.94
N ASN A 270 -31.28 6.00 -0.61
CA ASN A 270 -30.44 6.97 0.07
C ASN A 270 -28.97 6.52 0.17
N ILE A 271 -28.69 5.22 0.15
CA ILE A 271 -27.32 4.70 0.18
C ILE A 271 -26.71 4.67 -1.23
N ARG A 272 -25.47 5.16 -1.38
CA ARG A 272 -24.67 5.12 -2.61
C ARG A 272 -23.24 4.64 -2.35
N HIS A 273 -22.55 4.19 -3.39
CA HIS A 273 -21.12 3.88 -3.36
C HIS A 273 -20.26 5.07 -3.81
N LEU A 274 -19.38 5.56 -2.93
CA LEU A 274 -18.40 6.59 -3.27
C LEU A 274 -16.98 6.08 -3.02
N CYS A 275 -16.00 6.48 -3.84
CA CYS A 275 -14.60 6.29 -3.48
C CYS A 275 -14.24 7.22 -2.31
N GLN A 276 -13.21 6.88 -1.55
CA GLN A 276 -12.77 7.67 -0.39
C GLN A 276 -12.62 9.18 -0.70
N THR A 277 -12.09 9.54 -1.87
CA THR A 277 -11.94 10.95 -2.29
C THR A 277 -13.28 11.66 -2.45
N HIS A 278 -14.25 11.04 -3.13
CA HIS A 278 -15.56 11.66 -3.33
C HIS A 278 -16.43 11.62 -2.08
N ASN A 279 -16.29 10.58 -1.24
CA ASN A 279 -16.95 10.56 0.07
C ASN A 279 -16.48 11.74 0.94
N LEU A 280 -15.17 11.99 0.98
CA LEU A 280 -14.62 13.14 1.70
C LEU A 280 -15.08 14.48 1.11
N TYR A 281 -15.11 14.60 -0.21
CA TYR A 281 -15.57 15.80 -0.90
C TYR A 281 -17.04 16.13 -0.58
N GLU A 282 -17.93 15.14 -0.67
CA GLU A 282 -19.36 15.26 -0.36
C GLU A 282 -19.58 15.61 1.12
N ALA A 283 -18.87 14.95 2.03
CA ALA A 283 -18.91 15.28 3.45
C ALA A 283 -18.45 16.73 3.73
N THR A 284 -17.43 17.20 3.01
CA THR A 284 -16.91 18.58 3.13
C THR A 284 -17.91 19.61 2.63
N LEU A 285 -18.61 19.32 1.53
CA LEU A 285 -19.68 20.18 1.02
C LEU A 285 -20.85 20.29 2.01
N MET A 286 -21.23 19.19 2.65
CA MET A 286 -22.40 19.14 3.53
C MET A 286 -22.15 19.70 4.93
N PHE A 287 -20.99 19.39 5.53
CA PHE A 287 -20.71 19.72 6.95
C PHE A 287 -19.66 20.82 7.13
N GLY A 288 -19.07 21.31 6.04
CA GLY A 288 -18.01 22.31 6.06
C GLY A 288 -16.63 21.70 6.32
N LYS A 289 -15.61 22.31 5.71
CA LYS A 289 -14.22 21.83 5.74
C LYS A 289 -13.63 21.77 7.15
N GLU A 290 -13.84 22.80 7.96
CA GLU A 290 -13.26 22.88 9.31
C GLU A 290 -13.80 21.77 10.22
N THR A 291 -15.10 21.48 10.13
CA THR A 291 -15.75 20.39 10.87
C THR A 291 -15.18 19.04 10.48
N ILE A 292 -15.05 18.77 9.18
CA ILE A 292 -14.54 17.50 8.66
C ILE A 292 -13.07 17.31 9.00
N ASP A 293 -12.24 18.34 8.85
CA ASP A 293 -10.82 18.31 9.19
C ASP A 293 -10.61 18.01 10.69
N SER A 294 -11.44 18.58 11.56
CA SER A 294 -11.43 18.30 13.01
C SER A 294 -11.77 16.82 13.31
N ILE A 295 -12.82 16.28 12.69
CA ILE A 295 -13.24 14.87 12.85
C ILE A 295 -12.15 13.90 12.35
N ILE A 296 -11.49 14.23 11.23
CA ILE A 296 -10.40 13.40 10.69
C ILE A 296 -9.23 13.38 11.67
N ARG A 297 -8.81 14.54 12.19
CA ARG A 297 -7.72 14.64 13.17
C ARG A 297 -7.99 13.80 14.42
N GLN A 298 -9.22 13.85 14.94
CA GLN A 298 -9.64 13.05 16.10
C GLN A 298 -9.60 11.53 15.80
N LYS A 299 -9.94 11.10 14.59
CA LYS A 299 -9.92 9.68 14.20
C LYS A 299 -8.53 9.14 13.84
N THR A 300 -7.60 10.01 13.42
CA THR A 300 -6.21 9.61 13.09
C THR A 300 -5.25 9.74 14.26
N GLY A 301 -5.69 10.32 15.38
CA GLY A 301 -4.91 10.52 16.61
C GLY A 301 -5.27 9.56 17.75
N SER A 302 -5.90 8.41 17.45
CA SER A 302 -6.14 7.30 18.38
C SER A 302 -5.62 5.99 17.81
#